data_AF-A0A1F6KCN1-F1
#
_entry.id   AF-A0A1F6KCN1-F1
#
_cell.length_a   1.000
_cell.length_b   1.000
_cell.length_c   1.000
_cell.angle_alpha   90.00
_cell.angle_beta   90.00
_cell.angle_gamma   90.00
#
_symmetry.space_group_name_H-M   'P 1'
#
loop_
_entity.id
_entity.type
_entity.pdbx_description
1 polymer ?
#
loop_
_entity_poly.entity_id
_entity_poly.type
_entity_poly.pdbx_seq_one_letter_code
_entity_poly.pdbx_strand_id
1 'polypeptide(L)'
;MKLLYQSFLILTACAIVFVRDILPFSNAIYLILGIIAAGLYAFLLFRKKHIPEPLAIFGVITIVLFFVFITGKLSSGLFFLLYFITFGLVFVFEPTTVFVFVLGIVAIFLPEILSNAVYENIAKVGSIVLVSPLAFFFGREHSKEIQGTKN
;
A
#
# COMPACT_ATOMS: atom_id res chain seq x y z
N MET A 1 -17.04 -10.09 7.14
CA MET A 1 -17.08 -8.67 6.69
C MET A 1 -15.73 -7.94 6.80
N LYS A 2 -14.83 -8.33 7.72
CA LYS A 2 -13.50 -7.70 7.90
C LYS A 2 -12.67 -7.65 6.60
N LEU A 3 -12.59 -8.75 5.85
CA LEU A 3 -11.87 -8.81 4.56
C LEU A 3 -12.41 -7.82 3.51
N LEU A 4 -13.74 -7.71 3.37
CA LEU A 4 -14.35 -6.78 2.41
C LEU A 4 -14.03 -5.33 2.76
N TYR A 5 -14.12 -4.97 4.04
CA TYR A 5 -13.79 -3.62 4.51
C TYR A 5 -12.30 -3.29 4.30
N GLN A 6 -11.40 -4.21 4.65
CA GLN A 6 -9.95 -4.05 4.43
C GLN A 6 -9.61 -3.91 2.94
N SER A 7 -10.21 -4.75 2.10
CA SER A 7 -10.04 -4.69 0.63
C SER A 7 -10.55 -3.35 0.08
N PHE A 8 -11.70 -2.89 0.55
CA PHE A 8 -12.26 -1.59 0.17
C PHE A 8 -11.33 -0.44 0.55
N LEU A 9 -10.75 -0.45 1.76
CA LEU A 9 -9.79 0.57 2.17
C LEU A 9 -8.54 0.57 1.27
N ILE A 10 -7.98 -0.60 0.98
CA ILE A 10 -6.80 -0.72 0.09
C ILE A 10 -7.11 -0.18 -1.31
N LEU A 11 -8.25 -0.57 -1.89
CA LEU A 11 -8.66 -0.09 -3.21
C LEU A 11 -8.90 1.42 -3.19
N THR A 12 -9.48 1.96 -2.12
CA THR A 12 -9.66 3.40 -1.95
C THR A 12 -8.32 4.13 -1.90
N ALA A 13 -7.31 3.60 -1.19
CA ALA A 13 -5.97 4.19 -1.15
C ALA A 13 -5.32 4.22 -2.54
N CYS A 14 -5.44 3.13 -3.29
CA CYS A 14 -4.96 3.04 -4.68
C CYS A 14 -5.71 4.03 -5.58
N ALA A 15 -7.03 4.13 -5.47
CA ALA A 15 -7.86 5.02 -6.27
C ALA A 15 -7.54 6.50 -6.01
N ILE A 16 -7.33 6.91 -4.75
CA ILE A 16 -6.94 8.28 -4.41
C ILE A 16 -5.64 8.67 -5.13
N VAL A 17 -4.65 7.78 -5.12
CA VAL A 17 -3.34 8.04 -5.73
C VAL A 17 -3.40 7.95 -7.25
N PHE A 18 -4.27 7.11 -7.81
CA PHE A 18 -4.52 7.06 -9.25
C PHE A 18 -5.20 8.34 -9.76
N VAL A 19 -6.19 8.86 -9.03
CA VAL A 19 -6.88 10.11 -9.38
C VAL A 19 -5.92 11.31 -9.39
N ARG A 20 -4.87 11.29 -8.56
CA ARG A 20 -3.79 12.29 -8.59
C ARG A 20 -3.12 12.40 -9.96
N ASP A 21 -2.93 11.31 -10.68
CA ASP A 21 -2.29 11.33 -12.01
C ASP A 21 -3.20 11.90 -13.11
N ILE A 22 -4.52 11.91 -12.90
CA ILE A 22 -5.50 12.46 -13.84
C ILE A 22 -5.68 13.97 -13.61
N LEU A 23 -5.53 14.42 -12.36
CA LEU A 23 -5.73 15.81 -11.97
C LEU A 23 -4.49 16.68 -12.28
N PRO A 24 -4.64 17.84 -12.95
CA PRO A 24 -3.53 18.69 -13.41
C PRO A 24 -2.90 19.56 -12.30
N PHE A 25 -2.89 19.09 -11.06
CA PHE A 25 -2.25 19.83 -9.95
C PHE A 25 -0.72 19.63 -9.96
N SER A 26 0.00 20.62 -9.44
CA SER A 26 1.46 20.54 -9.35
C SER A 26 1.92 19.51 -8.31
N ASN A 27 3.10 18.93 -8.54
CA ASN A 27 3.72 17.99 -7.59
C ASN A 27 3.94 18.58 -6.20
N ALA A 28 4.16 19.91 -6.11
CA ALA A 28 4.32 20.62 -4.85
C ALA A 28 3.05 20.54 -3.98
N ILE A 29 1.86 20.64 -4.59
CA ILE A 29 0.58 20.53 -3.87
C ILE A 29 0.42 19.12 -3.28
N TYR A 30 0.75 18.08 -4.04
CA TYR A 30 0.68 16.70 -3.55
C TYR A 30 1.72 16.40 -2.47
N LEU A 31 2.92 17.00 -2.56
CA LEU A 31 3.93 16.89 -1.50
C LEU A 31 3.42 17.52 -0.20
N ILE A 32 2.83 18.71 -0.29
CA ILE A 32 2.22 19.39 0.87
C ILE A 32 1.09 18.54 1.45
N LEU A 33 0.19 17.99 0.61
CA LEU A 33 -0.87 17.07 1.04
C LEU A 33 -0.32 15.81 1.72
N GLY A 34 0.72 15.20 1.16
CA GLY A 34 1.38 14.02 1.74
C GLY A 34 2.02 14.33 3.10
N ILE A 35 2.69 15.48 3.24
CA ILE A 35 3.27 15.93 4.50
C ILE A 35 2.17 16.26 5.52
N ILE A 36 1.08 16.92 5.11
CA ILE A 36 -0.06 17.20 5.99
C ILE A 36 -0.70 15.90 6.46
N ALA A 37 -0.93 14.95 5.57
CA ALA A 37 -1.50 13.64 5.90
C ALA A 37 -0.58 12.88 6.88
N ALA A 38 0.74 12.86 6.63
CA ALA A 38 1.72 12.25 7.52
C ALA A 38 1.79 12.94 8.89
N GLY A 39 1.78 14.28 8.91
CA GLY A 39 1.79 15.08 10.14
C GLY A 39 0.52 14.89 10.96
N LEU A 40 -0.64 14.85 10.31
CA LEU A 40 -1.93 14.60 10.97
C LEU A 40 -2.01 13.17 11.51
N TYR A 41 -1.51 12.20 10.75
CA TYR A 41 -1.41 10.81 11.21
C TYR A 41 -0.49 10.67 12.43
N ALA A 42 0.71 11.27 12.38
CA ALA A 42 1.64 11.31 13.50
C ALA A 42 1.03 12.00 14.73
N PHE A 43 0.36 13.14 14.53
CA PHE A 43 -0.31 13.88 15.60
C PHE A 43 -1.41 13.06 16.28
N LEU A 44 -2.20 12.30 15.52
CA LEU A 44 -3.24 11.42 16.08
C LEU A 44 -2.64 10.26 16.87
N LEU A 45 -1.51 9.69 16.42
CA LEU A 45 -0.74 8.69 17.16
C LEU A 45 -0.23 9.25 18.50
N PHE A 46 0.36 10.45 18.49
CA PHE A 46 0.87 11.09 19.72
C PHE A 46 -0.24 11.41 20.73
N ARG A 47 -1.46 11.68 20.29
CA ARG A 47 -2.60 11.94 21.19
C ARG A 47 -3.17 10.69 21.87
N LYS A 48 -2.60 9.49 21.67
CA LYS A 48 -3.11 8.19 22.18
C LYS A 48 -4.60 7.96 21.88
N LYS A 49 -5.17 8.66 20.89
CA LYS A 49 -6.53 8.36 20.45
C LYS A 49 -6.43 7.03 19.71
N HIS A 50 -7.15 6.02 20.19
CA HIS A 50 -7.17 4.71 19.54
C HIS A 50 -7.72 4.87 18.12
N ILE A 51 -6.83 5.00 17.15
CA ILE A 51 -7.19 4.90 15.74
C ILE A 51 -7.49 3.42 15.50
N PRO A 52 -8.62 3.07 14.87
CA PRO A 52 -8.88 1.70 14.49
C PRO A 52 -7.73 1.20 13.59
N GLU A 53 -7.19 0.04 13.92
CA GLU A 53 -6.05 -0.57 13.22
C GLU A 53 -6.20 -0.58 11.68
N PRO A 54 -7.39 -0.86 11.10
CA PRO A 54 -7.56 -0.78 9.64
C PRO A 54 -7.42 0.61 9.04
N LEU A 55 -7.88 1.64 9.75
CA LEU A 55 -7.75 3.03 9.34
C LEU A 55 -6.30 3.51 9.45
N ALA A 56 -5.56 3.01 10.44
CA ALA A 56 -4.15 3.31 10.59
C ALA A 56 -3.34 2.79 9.39
N ILE A 57 -3.57 1.53 8.99
CA ILE A 57 -2.90 0.94 7.84
C ILE A 57 -3.31 1.61 6.53
N PHE A 58 -4.59 1.95 6.37
CA PHE A 58 -5.05 2.75 5.24
C PHE A 58 -4.25 4.05 5.09
N GLY A 59 -4.03 4.77 6.20
CA GLY A 59 -3.21 5.97 6.22
C GLY A 59 -1.77 5.71 5.80
N VAL A 60 -1.14 4.67 6.34
CA VAL A 60 0.25 4.28 5.99
C VAL A 60 0.38 3.94 4.51
N ILE A 61 -0.52 3.11 3.96
CA ILE A 61 -0.51 2.73 2.54
C ILE A 61 -0.67 3.97 1.67
N THR A 62 -1.61 4.84 2.00
CA THR A 62 -1.87 6.08 1.25
C THR A 62 -0.65 6.99 1.26
N ILE A 63 -0.05 7.23 2.44
CA ILE A 63 1.15 8.07 2.57
C ILE A 63 2.29 7.51 1.73
N VAL A 64 2.61 6.22 1.87
CA VAL A 64 3.71 5.61 1.11
C VAL A 64 3.45 5.69 -0.39
N LEU A 65 2.23 5.40 -0.85
CA LEU A 65 1.87 5.54 -2.26
C LEU A 65 2.03 6.98 -2.77
N PHE A 66 1.58 7.98 -2.00
CA PHE A 66 1.79 9.39 -2.35
C PHE A 66 3.28 9.72 -2.52
N PHE A 67 4.11 9.30 -1.57
CA PHE A 67 5.55 9.53 -1.64
C PHE A 67 6.18 8.86 -2.87
N VAL A 68 5.83 7.60 -3.15
CA VAL A 68 6.30 6.88 -4.34
C VAL A 68 5.90 7.63 -5.62
N PHE A 69 4.65 8.08 -5.72
CA PHE A 69 4.14 8.77 -6.90
C PHE A 69 4.75 10.16 -7.14
N ILE A 70 5.09 10.88 -6.06
CA ILE A 70 5.75 12.20 -6.14
C ILE A 70 7.23 12.06 -6.49
N THR A 71 7.88 10.99 -6.04
CA THR A 71 9.34 10.79 -6.19
C THR A 71 9.74 10.03 -7.45
N GLY A 72 8.85 9.90 -8.43
CA GLY A 72 9.17 9.29 -9.73
C GLY A 72 8.62 7.87 -9.94
N LYS A 73 7.63 7.45 -9.14
CA LYS A 73 6.85 6.22 -9.38
C LYS A 73 7.73 4.96 -9.44
N LEU A 74 7.78 4.24 -10.56
CA LEU A 74 8.60 3.02 -10.68
C LEU A 74 10.11 3.31 -10.70
N SER A 75 10.51 4.52 -11.10
CA SER A 75 11.92 4.96 -11.03
C SER A 75 12.32 5.45 -9.64
N SER A 76 11.37 5.58 -8.72
CA SER A 76 11.64 6.05 -7.36
C SER A 76 12.43 5.02 -6.54
N GLY A 77 13.48 5.49 -5.87
CA GLY A 77 14.14 4.74 -4.81
C GLY A 77 13.21 4.40 -3.64
N LEU A 78 12.05 5.05 -3.50
CA LEU A 78 11.05 4.71 -2.47
C LEU A 78 10.09 3.59 -2.89
N PHE A 79 10.11 3.17 -4.18
CA PHE A 79 9.25 2.09 -4.66
C PHE A 79 9.44 0.80 -3.84
N PHE A 80 10.65 0.58 -3.29
CA PHE A 80 10.90 -0.62 -2.49
C PHE A 80 10.02 -0.71 -1.23
N LEU A 81 9.51 0.42 -0.72
CA LEU A 81 8.60 0.43 0.43
C LEU A 81 7.32 -0.37 0.15
N LEU A 82 6.91 -0.50 -1.12
CA LEU A 82 5.76 -1.31 -1.50
C LEU A 82 6.01 -2.81 -1.30
N TYR A 83 7.26 -3.29 -1.37
CA TYR A 83 7.60 -4.67 -0.99
C TYR A 83 7.39 -4.88 0.51
N PHE A 84 7.82 -3.92 1.34
CA PHE A 84 7.62 -3.97 2.79
C PHE A 84 6.14 -3.90 3.16
N ILE A 85 5.34 -3.07 2.47
CA ILE A 85 3.89 -3.04 2.68
C ILE A 85 3.28 -4.39 2.29
N THR A 86 3.63 -4.95 1.13
CA THR A 86 3.12 -6.25 0.67
C THR A 86 3.35 -7.33 1.72
N PHE A 87 4.55 -7.37 2.30
CA PHE A 87 4.90 -8.33 3.33
C PHE A 87 4.28 -8.01 4.69
N GLY A 88 4.30 -6.74 5.11
CA GLY A 88 3.78 -6.29 6.41
C GLY A 88 2.26 -6.40 6.54
N LEU A 89 1.53 -6.20 5.43
CA LEU A 89 0.07 -6.15 5.40
C LEU A 89 -0.56 -7.44 5.94
N VAL A 90 0.03 -8.59 5.64
CA VAL A 90 -0.52 -9.91 5.99
C VAL A 90 -0.44 -10.24 7.49
N PHE A 91 0.37 -9.50 8.26
CA PHE A 91 0.46 -9.66 9.71
C PHE A 91 -0.61 -8.88 10.47
N VAL A 92 -1.26 -7.93 9.80
CA VAL A 92 -2.25 -7.07 10.43
C VAL A 92 -3.65 -7.27 9.84
N PHE A 93 -3.71 -7.50 8.52
CA PHE A 93 -4.96 -7.77 7.81
C PHE A 93 -5.14 -9.26 7.52
N GLU A 94 -6.33 -9.60 7.04
CA GLU A 94 -6.58 -10.94 6.52
C GLU A 94 -5.57 -11.25 5.40
N PRO A 95 -4.87 -12.41 5.41
CA PRO A 95 -3.77 -12.69 4.49
C PRO A 95 -4.16 -12.50 3.02
N THR A 96 -5.39 -12.85 2.64
CA THR A 96 -5.92 -12.72 1.27
C THR A 96 -5.92 -11.27 0.76
N THR A 97 -5.93 -10.26 1.65
CA THR A 97 -5.92 -8.84 1.26
C THR A 97 -4.62 -8.42 0.56
N VAL A 98 -3.53 -9.19 0.71
CA VAL A 98 -2.28 -8.94 -0.03
C VAL A 98 -2.48 -9.01 -1.54
N PHE A 99 -3.33 -9.92 -2.02
CA PHE A 99 -3.62 -10.05 -3.45
C PHE A 99 -4.42 -8.84 -3.96
N VAL A 100 -5.32 -8.29 -3.14
CA VAL A 100 -6.05 -7.06 -3.47
C VAL A 100 -5.08 -5.88 -3.57
N PHE A 101 -4.14 -5.77 -2.63
CA PHE A 101 -3.10 -4.75 -2.69
C PHE A 101 -2.25 -4.89 -3.96
N VAL A 102 -1.75 -6.09 -4.26
CA VAL A 102 -0.93 -6.36 -5.44
C VAL A 102 -1.68 -6.05 -6.73
N LEU A 103 -2.95 -6.46 -6.85
CA LEU A 103 -3.80 -6.12 -8.00
C LEU A 103 -3.99 -4.61 -8.13
N GLY A 104 -4.19 -3.91 -7.01
CA GLY A 104 -4.24 -2.44 -6.98
C GLY A 104 -2.94 -1.80 -7.49
N ILE A 105 -1.78 -2.26 -7.02
CA ILE A 105 -0.46 -1.81 -7.50
C ILE A 105 -0.30 -2.05 -8.99
N VAL A 106 -0.59 -3.26 -9.48
CA VAL A 106 -0.50 -3.58 -10.91
C VAL A 106 -1.40 -2.66 -11.72
N ALA A 107 -2.63 -2.42 -11.26
CA ALA A 107 -3.58 -1.55 -11.96
C ALA A 107 -3.11 -0.09 -12.05
N ILE A 108 -2.65 0.50 -10.94
CA ILE A 108 -2.26 1.92 -10.92
C ILE A 108 -0.95 2.19 -11.68
N PHE A 109 -0.03 1.23 -11.74
CA PHE A 109 1.23 1.37 -12.46
C PHE A 109 1.16 0.83 -13.90
N LEU A 110 0.03 0.25 -14.32
CA LEU A 110 -0.12 -0.35 -15.66
C LEU A 110 0.32 0.58 -16.81
N PRO A 111 -0.03 1.87 -16.83
CA PRO A 111 0.41 2.77 -17.90
C PRO A 111 1.94 2.93 -17.97
N GLU A 112 2.62 2.89 -16.83
CA GLU A 112 4.07 3.05 -16.74
C GLU A 112 4.82 1.75 -17.04
N ILE A 113 4.23 0.61 -16.68
CA ILE A 113 4.74 -0.73 -17.04
C ILE A 113 4.82 -0.86 -18.57
N LEU A 114 3.84 -0.33 -19.30
CA LEU A 114 3.75 -0.40 -20.75
C LEU A 114 4.56 0.68 -21.50
N SER A 115 5.32 1.52 -20.77
CA SER A 115 6.10 2.62 -21.35
C SER A 115 7.53 2.20 -21.76
N ASN A 116 8.38 3.15 -22.19
CA ASN A 116 9.67 2.92 -22.87
C ASN A 116 10.71 2.03 -22.14
N ALA A 117 10.50 1.65 -20.87
CA ALA A 117 11.36 0.78 -20.07
C ALA A 117 10.65 -0.49 -19.57
N VAL A 118 9.94 -1.18 -20.47
CA VAL A 118 9.05 -2.32 -20.15
C VAL A 118 9.73 -3.38 -19.28
N TYR A 119 10.94 -3.85 -19.63
CA TYR A 119 11.60 -4.93 -18.89
C TYR A 119 11.94 -4.57 -17.43
N GLU A 120 12.48 -3.38 -17.19
CA GLU A 120 12.82 -2.92 -15.84
C GLU A 120 11.55 -2.70 -15.00
N ASN A 121 10.52 -2.11 -15.60
CA ASN A 121 9.26 -1.82 -14.92
C ASN A 121 8.48 -3.11 -14.60
N ILE A 122 8.47 -4.07 -15.51
CA ILE A 122 7.92 -5.42 -15.27
C ILE A 122 8.72 -6.10 -14.16
N ALA A 123 10.05 -6.00 -14.13
CA ALA A 123 10.84 -6.63 -13.07
C ALA A 123 10.48 -6.07 -11.68
N LYS A 124 10.31 -4.75 -11.54
CA LYS A 124 9.92 -4.10 -10.28
C LYS A 124 8.52 -4.51 -9.82
N VAL A 125 7.52 -4.39 -10.68
CA VAL A 125 6.13 -4.75 -10.31
C VAL A 125 5.97 -6.27 -10.18
N GLY A 126 6.62 -7.04 -11.06
CA GLY A 126 6.67 -8.50 -11.01
C GLY A 126 7.30 -9.02 -9.72
N SER A 127 8.31 -8.33 -9.18
CA SER A 127 8.88 -8.67 -7.88
C SER A 127 7.85 -8.56 -6.75
N ILE A 128 6.96 -7.55 -6.77
CA ILE A 128 5.85 -7.45 -5.80
C ILE A 128 4.88 -8.62 -5.94
N VAL A 129 4.52 -8.96 -7.19
CA VAL A 129 3.65 -10.11 -7.49
C VAL A 129 4.26 -11.40 -6.96
N LEU A 130 5.56 -11.62 -7.14
CA LEU A 130 6.27 -12.82 -6.69
C LEU A 130 6.42 -12.89 -5.16
N VAL A 131 6.54 -11.75 -4.48
CA VAL A 131 6.58 -11.71 -3.01
C VAL A 131 5.21 -12.01 -2.41
N SER A 132 4.11 -11.73 -3.12
CA SER A 132 2.76 -11.84 -2.59
C SER A 132 2.32 -13.24 -2.09
N PRO A 133 2.63 -14.37 -2.75
CA PRO A 133 2.24 -15.69 -2.26
C PRO A 133 3.05 -16.08 -1.02
N LEU A 134 4.31 -15.63 -0.95
CA LEU A 134 5.17 -15.83 0.21
C LEU A 134 4.62 -15.06 1.41
N ALA A 135 4.29 -13.78 1.23
CA ALA A 135 3.63 -12.96 2.24
C ALA A 135 2.30 -13.61 2.70
N PHE A 136 1.47 -14.06 1.77
CA PHE A 136 0.22 -14.77 2.09
C PHE A 136 0.47 -16.01 2.95
N PHE A 137 1.46 -16.83 2.60
CA PHE A 137 1.77 -18.04 3.35
C PHE A 137 2.19 -17.72 4.78
N PHE A 138 3.09 -16.75 4.97
CA PHE A 138 3.54 -16.34 6.31
C PHE A 138 2.42 -15.74 7.15
N GLY A 139 1.60 -14.85 6.58
CA GLY A 139 0.48 -14.27 7.32
C GLY A 139 -0.58 -15.30 7.69
N ARG A 140 -0.83 -16.28 6.81
CA ARG A 140 -1.75 -17.39 7.11
C ARG A 140 -1.23 -18.24 8.27
N GLU A 141 0.05 -18.56 8.29
CA GLU A 141 0.62 -19.38 9.36
C GLU A 141 0.66 -18.62 10.69
N HIS A 142 1.03 -17.34 10.66
CA HIS A 142 0.98 -16.46 11.82
C HIS A 142 -0.45 -16.35 12.40
N SER A 143 -1.46 -16.21 11.54
CA SER A 143 -2.86 -16.12 11.97
C SER A 143 -3.34 -17.41 12.65
N LYS A 144 -2.92 -18.58 12.17
CA LYS A 144 -3.24 -19.87 12.80
C LYS A 144 -2.59 -20.00 14.17
N GLU A 145 -1.33 -19.60 14.32
CA GLU A 145 -0.61 -19.67 15.60
C GLU A 145 -1.33 -18.84 16.68
N ILE A 146 -1.76 -17.62 16.33
CA ILE A 146 -2.53 -16.74 17.24
C ILE A 146 -3.88 -17.35 17.63
N GLN A 147 -4.53 -18.09 16.73
CA GLN A 147 -5.81 -18.74 17.02
C GLN A 147 -5.62 -20.03 17.83
N GLY A 148 -4.55 -20.78 17.58
CA GLY A 148 -4.22 -22.00 18.31
C GLY A 148 -3.78 -21.75 19.75
N THR A 149 -3.20 -20.58 20.05
CA THR A 149 -2.86 -20.17 21.44
C THR A 149 -4.04 -19.64 22.24
N LYS A 150 -5.22 -19.45 21.63
CA LYS A 150 -6.44 -18.98 22.30
C LYS A 150 -7.42 -20.09 22.69
N ASN A 151 -7.11 -21.35 22.36
CA ASN A 151 -7.85 -22.55 22.77
C ASN A 151 -7.07 -23.29 23.87
#